data_AF-A0A7J9YBE9-F1
#
_entry.id   AF-A0A7J9YBE9-F1
#
_cell.length_a   1.000
_cell.length_b   1.000
_cell.length_c   1.000
_cell.angle_alpha   90.00
_cell.angle_beta   90.00
_cell.angle_gamma   90.00
#
_symmetry.space_group_name_H-M   'P 1'
#
loop_
_entity.id
_entity.type
_entity.pdbx_description
1 polymer ?
#
loop_
_entity_poly.entity_id
_entity_poly.type
_entity_poly.pdbx_seq_one_letter_code
_entity_poly.pdbx_strand_id
1 'polypeptide(L)'
;MKPRRPMRFADADYPCEPYPGRRPEASFVHLDGVGHELVGVPRPRSPSGFVLAGDGVDLDYWLAEHDAAPVAGRIAVLAYGSNACPSKVTWLRKEHGLRGPAVVLTARCAGFAAVWATGFRQRDGVRPVTLTAMPGVGEEHAVWLATPAQVEALDSCEGADLASPRYRREVLPAAAVTVTGEVKPPSVEAYFGACADRRPMLIDGRMARATLTIAPPPPERGPLAARSLRLEDDETQS
;
A
#
# COMPACT_ATOMS: atom_id res chain seq x y z
N MET A 1 15.91 -28.25 -9.37
CA MET A 1 16.40 -27.37 -8.30
C MET A 1 15.99 -25.95 -8.66
N LYS A 2 15.08 -25.31 -7.91
CA LYS A 2 14.66 -23.93 -8.22
C LYS A 2 15.88 -23.00 -7.99
N PRO A 3 16.19 -22.05 -8.88
CA PRO A 3 17.28 -21.12 -8.67
C PRO A 3 17.03 -20.35 -7.36
N ARG A 4 18.08 -20.24 -6.53
CA ARG A 4 18.06 -19.50 -5.27
C ARG A 4 17.87 -18.02 -5.61
N ARG A 5 16.78 -17.41 -5.14
CA ARG A 5 16.50 -15.97 -5.37
C ARG A 5 17.69 -15.13 -4.88
N PRO A 6 18.02 -14.03 -5.58
CA PRO A 6 19.06 -13.13 -5.12
C PRO A 6 18.58 -12.42 -3.84
N MET A 7 19.39 -12.51 -2.77
CA MET A 7 19.10 -11.93 -1.44
C MET A 7 19.15 -10.40 -1.42
N ARG A 8 19.59 -9.80 -2.52
CA ARG A 8 19.54 -8.37 -2.83
C ARG A 8 18.93 -8.20 -4.21
N PHE A 9 18.20 -7.13 -4.43
CA PHE A 9 17.53 -6.85 -5.70
C PHE A 9 17.53 -5.35 -6.00
N ALA A 10 17.39 -5.01 -7.27
CA ALA A 10 17.30 -3.63 -7.74
C ALA A 10 15.85 -3.23 -8.02
N ASP A 11 15.60 -1.92 -8.11
CA ASP A 11 14.30 -1.38 -8.54
C ASP A 11 13.83 -1.94 -9.89
N ALA A 12 14.76 -2.21 -10.81
CA ALA A 12 14.45 -2.74 -12.14
C ALA A 12 13.83 -4.15 -12.08
N ASP A 13 14.11 -4.92 -11.04
CA ASP A 13 13.50 -6.24 -10.82
C ASP A 13 12.02 -6.12 -10.42
N TYR A 14 11.62 -4.95 -9.92
CA TYR A 14 10.30 -4.65 -9.38
C TYR A 14 9.72 -3.34 -9.94
N PRO A 15 9.34 -3.31 -11.22
CA PRO A 15 8.81 -2.11 -11.85
C PRO A 15 7.43 -1.71 -11.27
N CYS A 16 7.18 -0.41 -11.21
CA CYS A 16 5.88 0.17 -10.83
C CYS A 16 4.76 -0.15 -11.84
N GLU A 17 5.13 -0.48 -13.08
CA GLU A 17 4.21 -0.76 -14.16
C GLU A 17 4.25 -2.25 -14.59
N PRO A 18 3.09 -2.85 -14.90
CA PRO A 18 1.74 -2.29 -14.75
C PRO A 18 1.36 -2.11 -13.26
N TYR A 19 0.61 -1.05 -12.96
CA TYR A 19 0.12 -0.76 -11.60
C TYR A 19 -0.69 -1.95 -11.01
N PRO A 20 -0.51 -2.30 -9.71
CA PRO A 20 0.20 -1.58 -8.65
C PRO A 20 1.73 -1.75 -8.63
N GLY A 21 2.29 -2.42 -9.63
CA GLY A 21 3.70 -2.77 -9.70
C GLY A 21 3.99 -4.15 -9.14
N ARG A 22 5.18 -4.66 -9.45
CA ARG A 22 5.65 -5.93 -8.92
C ARG A 22 6.15 -5.74 -7.48
N ARG A 23 5.90 -6.74 -6.64
CA ARG A 23 6.33 -6.78 -5.24
C ARG A 23 7.16 -8.04 -4.93
N PRO A 24 8.19 -7.94 -4.07
CA PRO A 24 8.84 -9.13 -3.52
C PRO A 24 7.84 -9.99 -2.76
N GLU A 25 8.02 -11.32 -2.79
CA GLU A 25 7.26 -12.24 -1.93
C GLU A 25 7.87 -12.34 -0.52
N ALA A 26 9.01 -11.71 -0.29
CA ALA A 26 9.72 -11.68 0.98
C ALA A 26 9.59 -10.30 1.65
N SER A 27 9.80 -10.28 2.97
CA SER A 27 10.05 -9.05 3.69
C SER A 27 11.38 -8.45 3.21
N PHE A 28 11.52 -7.13 3.23
CA PHE A 28 12.73 -6.46 2.76
C PHE A 28 12.99 -5.13 3.48
N VAL A 29 14.26 -4.72 3.47
CA VAL A 29 14.65 -3.33 3.71
C VAL A 29 15.18 -2.74 2.42
N HIS A 30 14.76 -1.51 2.08
CA HIS A 30 15.14 -0.85 0.85
C HIS A 30 15.78 0.52 1.10
N LEU A 31 16.95 0.74 0.52
CA LEU A 31 17.69 2.00 0.57
C LEU A 31 18.36 2.25 -0.79
N ASP A 32 18.23 3.48 -1.30
CA ASP A 32 18.96 3.97 -2.49
C ASP A 32 18.92 3.06 -3.73
N GLY A 33 17.73 2.54 -4.03
CA GLY A 33 17.46 1.70 -5.21
C GLY A 33 17.82 0.22 -5.04
N VAL A 34 18.25 -0.17 -3.85
CA VAL A 34 18.62 -1.54 -3.50
C VAL A 34 17.73 -2.05 -2.38
N GLY A 35 17.09 -3.19 -2.62
CA GLY A 35 16.39 -3.97 -1.61
C GLY A 35 17.22 -5.14 -1.10
N HIS A 36 17.12 -5.41 0.18
CA HIS A 36 17.72 -6.54 0.87
C HIS A 36 16.60 -7.39 1.45
N GLU A 37 16.54 -8.68 1.09
CA GLU A 37 15.57 -9.59 1.68
C GLU A 37 15.83 -9.77 3.17
N LEU A 38 14.75 -9.85 3.95
CA LEU A 38 14.75 -10.06 5.39
C LEU A 38 14.20 -11.44 5.72
N VAL A 39 14.87 -12.13 6.64
CA VAL A 39 14.44 -13.41 7.19
C VAL A 39 14.07 -13.23 8.64
N GLY A 40 12.88 -13.71 9.03
CA GLY A 40 12.45 -13.71 10.42
C GLY A 40 13.31 -14.63 11.27
N VAL A 41 13.82 -14.11 12.39
CA VAL A 41 14.64 -14.86 13.35
C VAL A 41 14.07 -14.62 14.75
N PRO A 42 13.74 -15.68 15.52
CA PRO A 42 13.18 -15.54 16.86
C PRO A 42 14.03 -14.73 17.83
N ARG A 43 13.39 -13.97 18.71
CA ARG A 43 14.05 -13.36 19.86
C ARG A 43 14.43 -14.43 20.89
N PRO A 44 15.56 -14.31 21.60
CA PRO A 44 16.50 -13.19 21.62
C PRO A 44 17.63 -13.27 20.59
N ARG A 45 17.59 -14.21 19.63
CA ARG A 45 18.70 -14.41 18.67
C ARG A 45 18.90 -13.23 17.73
N SER A 46 17.84 -12.46 17.50
CA SER A 46 17.83 -11.23 16.72
C SER A 46 17.04 -10.18 17.51
N PRO A 47 17.66 -9.09 18.00
CA PRO A 47 16.95 -8.01 18.70
C PRO A 47 15.79 -7.43 17.90
N SER A 48 15.98 -7.22 16.59
CA SER A 48 14.93 -6.71 15.71
C SER A 48 13.82 -7.75 15.45
N GLY A 49 14.17 -9.04 15.45
CA GLY A 49 13.33 -10.16 14.98
C GLY A 49 13.57 -10.51 13.51
N PHE A 50 14.51 -9.83 12.84
CA PHE A 50 14.86 -10.03 11.44
C PHE A 50 16.38 -9.92 11.20
N VAL A 51 16.87 -10.66 10.21
CA VAL A 51 18.23 -10.52 9.69
C VAL A 51 18.21 -10.33 8.19
N LEU A 52 19.23 -9.67 7.64
CA LEU A 52 19.47 -9.63 6.21
C LEU A 52 19.80 -11.04 5.70
N ALA A 53 19.11 -11.49 4.65
CA ALA A 53 19.26 -12.86 4.14
C ALA A 53 20.66 -13.16 3.57
N GLY A 54 21.42 -12.13 3.20
CA GLY A 54 22.72 -12.26 2.55
C GLY A 54 23.87 -12.61 3.50
N ASP A 55 23.94 -11.90 4.63
CA ASP A 55 25.07 -11.92 5.56
C ASP A 55 24.63 -12.22 7.01
N GLY A 56 23.31 -12.28 7.28
CA GLY A 56 22.77 -12.60 8.59
C GLY A 56 22.87 -11.45 9.61
N VAL A 57 23.21 -10.23 9.16
CA VAL A 57 23.26 -9.05 10.02
C VAL A 57 21.85 -8.74 10.55
N ASP A 58 21.71 -8.51 11.86
CA ASP A 58 20.45 -8.10 12.46
C ASP A 58 19.98 -6.75 11.89
N LEU A 59 18.69 -6.64 11.61
CA LEU A 59 18.13 -5.45 10.99
C LEU A 59 18.34 -4.18 11.82
N ASP A 60 18.25 -4.23 13.15
CA ASP A 60 18.45 -3.02 13.98
C ASP A 60 19.92 -2.56 13.97
N TYR A 61 20.88 -3.48 13.87
CA TYR A 61 22.29 -3.13 13.68
C TYR A 61 22.52 -2.51 12.30
N TRP A 62 21.96 -3.11 11.25
CA TRP A 62 22.05 -2.55 9.91
C TRP A 62 21.38 -1.16 9.83
N LEU A 63 20.24 -0.95 10.49
CA LEU A 63 19.57 0.35 10.56
C LEU A 63 20.42 1.38 11.30
N ALA A 64 21.07 1.00 12.41
CA ALA A 64 21.95 1.88 13.16
C ALA A 64 23.18 2.32 12.34
N GLU A 65 23.77 1.43 11.54
CA GLU A 65 24.86 1.76 10.60
C GLU A 65 24.43 2.78 9.53
N HIS A 66 23.13 2.92 9.28
CA HIS A 66 22.55 3.87 8.32
C HIS A 66 21.80 5.02 9.00
N ASP A 67 22.15 5.34 10.25
CA ASP A 67 21.58 6.43 11.06
C ASP A 67 20.03 6.40 11.12
N ALA A 68 19.45 5.20 11.14
CA ALA A 68 18.01 5.00 11.08
C ALA A 68 17.46 4.45 12.40
N ALA A 69 16.23 4.85 12.72
CA ALA A 69 15.52 4.36 13.90
C ALA A 69 15.34 2.82 13.84
N PRO A 70 15.45 2.12 14.98
CA PRO A 70 15.25 0.68 15.06
C PRO A 70 13.79 0.30 14.78
N VAL A 71 13.52 -0.99 14.59
CA VAL A 71 12.18 -1.57 14.36
C VAL A 71 11.17 -1.11 15.41
N ALA A 72 11.55 -1.07 16.69
CA ALA A 72 10.66 -0.70 17.79
C ALA A 72 10.22 0.77 17.78
N GLY A 73 10.94 1.65 17.07
CA GLY A 73 10.66 3.09 17.00
C GLY A 73 9.81 3.50 15.79
N ARG A 74 9.19 2.55 15.10
CA ARG A 74 8.51 2.75 13.81
C ARG A 74 7.01 2.57 13.91
N ILE A 75 6.30 3.30 13.07
CA ILE A 75 4.84 3.26 12.89
C ILE A 75 4.54 2.22 11.81
N ALA A 76 3.68 1.26 12.12
CA ALA A 76 3.28 0.24 11.14
C ALA A 76 2.14 0.75 10.26
N VAL A 77 2.35 0.75 8.96
CA VAL A 77 1.37 1.18 7.95
C VAL A 77 1.16 0.07 6.93
N LEU A 78 -0.08 -0.39 6.77
CA LEU A 78 -0.45 -1.40 5.78
C LEU A 78 -0.25 -0.87 4.36
N ALA A 79 0.58 -1.56 3.59
CA ALA A 79 0.82 -1.35 2.17
C ALA A 79 0.08 -2.43 1.35
N TYR A 80 -1.16 -2.12 0.98
CA TYR A 80 -2.03 -3.00 0.19
C TYR A 80 -2.02 -2.68 -1.33
N GLY A 81 -1.27 -1.66 -1.74
CA GLY A 81 -1.15 -1.18 -3.13
C GLY A 81 0.31 -0.94 -3.52
N SER A 82 0.57 0.11 -4.30
CA SER A 82 1.90 0.37 -4.87
C SER A 82 3.01 0.58 -3.85
N ASN A 83 2.69 0.94 -2.60
CA ASN A 83 3.69 1.17 -1.55
C ASN A 83 4.43 -0.12 -1.13
N ALA A 84 3.99 -1.30 -1.57
CA ALA A 84 4.73 -2.56 -1.43
C ALA A 84 5.76 -2.80 -2.56
N CYS A 85 5.81 -1.93 -3.57
CA CYS A 85 6.73 -2.05 -4.72
C CYS A 85 8.04 -1.29 -4.46
N PRO A 86 9.23 -1.93 -4.55
CA PRO A 86 10.53 -1.28 -4.39
C PRO A 86 10.74 -0.01 -5.22
N SER A 87 10.45 -0.05 -6.53
CA SER A 87 10.63 1.13 -7.38
C SER A 87 9.69 2.28 -7.02
N LYS A 88 8.55 2.01 -6.38
CA LYS A 88 7.68 3.05 -5.78
C LYS A 88 8.36 3.71 -4.59
N VAL A 89 9.13 2.96 -3.79
CA VAL A 89 9.91 3.53 -2.67
C VAL A 89 10.93 4.53 -3.20
N THR A 90 11.66 4.20 -4.28
CA THR A 90 12.58 5.16 -4.92
C THR A 90 11.86 6.37 -5.50
N TRP A 91 10.69 6.17 -6.11
CA TRP A 91 9.84 7.28 -6.55
C TRP A 91 9.43 8.20 -5.38
N LEU A 92 9.06 7.64 -4.23
CA LEU A 92 8.72 8.42 -3.02
C LEU A 92 9.91 9.26 -2.53
N ARG A 93 11.15 8.78 -2.68
CA ARG A 93 12.35 9.58 -2.36
C ARG A 93 12.46 10.81 -3.24
N LYS A 94 12.23 10.64 -4.54
CA LYS A 94 12.35 11.69 -5.56
C LYS A 94 11.23 12.72 -5.44
N GLU A 95 9.99 12.27 -5.31
CA GLU A 95 8.81 13.15 -5.42
C GLU A 95 8.26 13.64 -4.08
N HIS A 96 8.47 12.89 -2.99
CA HIS A 96 7.89 13.18 -1.67
C HIS A 96 8.94 13.30 -0.57
N GLY A 97 10.22 13.35 -0.93
CA GLY A 97 11.30 13.56 0.03
C GLY A 97 11.46 12.44 1.06
N LEU A 98 11.04 11.21 0.73
CA LEU A 98 11.23 10.05 1.60
C LEU A 98 12.73 9.86 1.91
N ARG A 99 13.08 9.71 3.19
CA ARG A 99 14.47 9.57 3.65
C ARG A 99 14.70 8.24 4.35
N GLY A 100 15.96 7.80 4.32
CA GLY A 100 16.45 6.63 5.02
C GLY A 100 15.89 5.29 4.53
N PRO A 101 16.16 4.21 5.27
CA PRO A 101 15.74 2.87 4.91
C PRO A 101 14.24 2.63 5.09
N ALA A 102 13.61 2.07 4.07
CA ALA A 102 12.22 1.63 4.07
C ALA A 102 12.14 0.16 4.46
N VAL A 103 11.56 -0.15 5.62
CA VAL A 103 11.40 -1.52 6.12
C VAL A 103 9.99 -2.00 5.80
N VAL A 104 9.86 -3.03 4.98
CA VAL A 104 8.59 -3.53 4.46
C VAL A 104 8.49 -5.02 4.76
N LEU A 105 7.53 -5.40 5.61
CA LEU A 105 7.34 -6.76 6.09
C LEU A 105 6.13 -7.39 5.42
N THR A 106 6.20 -8.66 5.06
CA THR A 106 5.05 -9.42 4.57
C THR A 106 4.01 -9.57 5.67
N ALA A 107 2.74 -9.39 5.33
CA ALA A 107 1.67 -9.45 6.30
C ALA A 107 0.39 -10.02 5.71
N ARG A 108 -0.31 -10.84 6.50
CA ARG A 108 -1.65 -11.28 6.20
C ARG A 108 -2.65 -10.31 6.81
N CYS A 109 -3.58 -9.81 6.01
CA CYS A 109 -4.70 -8.99 6.44
C CYS A 109 -6.00 -9.78 6.36
N ALA A 110 -6.84 -9.71 7.39
CA ALA A 110 -8.12 -10.40 7.49
C ALA A 110 -9.27 -9.40 7.66
N GLY A 111 -10.38 -9.66 6.98
CA GLY A 111 -11.58 -8.83 7.05
C GLY A 111 -11.51 -7.54 6.20
N PHE A 112 -10.44 -7.35 5.43
CA PHE A 112 -10.25 -6.24 4.51
C PHE A 112 -9.69 -6.75 3.18
N ALA A 113 -9.95 -5.99 2.11
CA ALA A 113 -9.43 -6.30 0.78
C ALA A 113 -9.01 -5.02 0.05
N ALA A 114 -7.93 -5.12 -0.72
CA ALA A 114 -7.58 -4.12 -1.71
C ALA A 114 -8.56 -4.20 -2.89
N VAL A 115 -9.20 -3.09 -3.23
CA VAL A 115 -10.18 -3.00 -4.32
C VAL A 115 -9.85 -1.82 -5.20
N TRP A 116 -10.19 -1.92 -6.48
CA TRP A 116 -10.03 -0.81 -7.41
C TRP A 116 -10.90 0.36 -6.98
N ALA A 117 -10.38 1.58 -7.09
CA ALA A 117 -11.12 2.80 -6.84
C ALA A 117 -11.96 3.22 -8.05
N THR A 118 -13.02 4.01 -7.84
CA THR A 118 -13.91 4.53 -8.90
C THR A 118 -13.26 5.60 -9.79
N GLY A 119 -12.29 6.36 -9.29
CA GLY A 119 -11.61 7.42 -10.05
C GLY A 119 -10.30 6.99 -10.68
N PHE A 120 -9.66 7.93 -11.38
CA PHE A 120 -8.34 7.77 -11.98
C PHE A 120 -7.36 8.79 -11.39
N ARG A 121 -6.06 8.47 -11.42
CA ARG A 121 -5.02 9.44 -11.09
C ARG A 121 -4.86 10.41 -12.25
N GLN A 122 -4.84 11.72 -11.95
CA GLN A 122 -4.66 12.74 -12.99
C GLN A 122 -3.32 12.63 -13.71
N ARG A 123 -2.26 12.21 -13.00
CA ARG A 123 -0.90 12.15 -13.54
C ARG A 123 -0.74 11.18 -14.71
N ASP A 124 -1.35 10.00 -14.62
CA ASP A 124 -1.07 8.89 -15.54
C ASP A 124 -2.33 8.13 -15.98
N GLY A 125 -3.52 8.59 -15.59
CA GLY A 125 -4.79 7.96 -15.96
C GLY A 125 -5.00 6.57 -15.37
N VAL A 126 -4.13 6.10 -14.47
CA VAL A 126 -4.26 4.78 -13.85
C VAL A 126 -5.30 4.82 -12.73
N ARG A 127 -6.10 3.76 -12.63
CA ARG A 127 -7.05 3.55 -11.53
C ARG A 127 -6.29 3.09 -10.27
N PRO A 128 -6.32 3.84 -9.16
CA PRO A 128 -5.64 3.42 -7.94
C PRO A 128 -6.44 2.36 -7.18
N VAL A 129 -5.86 1.83 -6.10
CA VAL A 129 -6.58 0.95 -5.16
C VAL A 129 -7.02 1.71 -3.92
N THR A 130 -8.08 1.25 -3.28
CA THR A 130 -8.47 1.62 -1.91
C THR A 130 -8.63 0.35 -1.09
N LEU A 131 -8.57 0.49 0.24
CA LEU A 131 -8.94 -0.57 1.16
C LEU A 131 -10.44 -0.50 1.48
N THR A 132 -11.09 -1.64 1.64
CA THR A 132 -12.46 -1.70 2.14
C THR A 132 -12.67 -2.91 3.04
N ALA A 133 -13.60 -2.80 3.99
CA ALA A 133 -13.99 -3.92 4.83
C ALA A 133 -14.65 -4.99 3.98
N MET A 134 -14.18 -6.23 4.13
CA MET A 134 -14.68 -7.41 3.43
C MET A 134 -14.60 -8.61 4.37
N PRO A 135 -15.59 -8.79 5.26
CA PRO A 135 -15.62 -9.89 6.21
C PRO A 135 -15.47 -11.26 5.51
N GLY A 136 -14.69 -12.16 6.11
CA GLY A 136 -14.43 -13.49 5.58
C GLY A 136 -13.32 -13.56 4.51
N VAL A 137 -12.79 -12.42 4.05
CA VAL A 137 -11.63 -12.38 3.15
C VAL A 137 -10.33 -12.28 3.94
N GLY A 138 -9.28 -12.94 3.43
CA GLY A 138 -7.90 -12.74 3.85
C GLY A 138 -7.00 -12.50 2.64
N GLU A 139 -6.15 -11.49 2.71
CA GLU A 139 -5.22 -11.11 1.65
C GLU A 139 -3.79 -10.98 2.16
N GLU A 140 -2.83 -11.33 1.30
CA GLU A 140 -1.41 -11.07 1.54
C GLU A 140 -1.06 -9.66 1.05
N HIS A 141 -0.60 -8.85 1.98
CA HIS A 141 -0.14 -7.47 1.80
C HIS A 141 1.25 -7.31 2.39
N ALA A 142 1.69 -6.07 2.54
CA ALA A 142 2.86 -5.73 3.33
C ALA A 142 2.50 -4.73 4.42
N VAL A 143 3.34 -4.64 5.44
CA VAL A 143 3.34 -3.59 6.45
C VAL A 143 4.67 -2.86 6.34
N TRP A 144 4.60 -1.56 6.10
CA TRP A 144 5.76 -0.68 6.17
C TRP A 144 5.96 -0.26 7.63
N LEU A 145 7.12 -0.58 8.21
CA LEU A 145 7.57 0.00 9.46
C LEU A 145 8.23 1.35 9.18
N ALA A 146 7.42 2.40 9.17
CA ALA A 146 7.80 3.73 8.76
C ALA A 146 8.30 4.57 9.94
N THR A 147 9.29 5.43 9.71
CA THR A 147 9.60 6.52 10.66
C THR A 147 8.53 7.62 10.57
N PRO A 148 8.42 8.54 11.54
CA PRO A 148 7.50 9.68 11.42
C PRO A 148 7.69 10.50 10.13
N ALA A 149 8.93 10.76 9.73
CA ALA A 149 9.21 11.47 8.48
C ALA A 149 8.83 10.66 7.22
N GLN A 150 8.92 9.33 7.27
CA GLN A 150 8.44 8.48 6.16
C GLN A 150 6.90 8.49 6.11
N VAL A 151 6.25 8.53 7.26
CA VAL A 151 4.80 8.70 7.36
C VAL A 151 4.35 10.03 6.72
N GLU A 152 5.05 11.13 6.96
CA GLU A 152 4.75 12.42 6.31
C GLU A 152 4.87 12.33 4.78
N ALA A 153 5.90 11.65 4.27
CA ALA A 153 6.07 11.41 2.84
C ALA A 153 4.92 10.54 2.26
N LEU A 154 4.45 9.55 3.02
CA LEU A 154 3.29 8.74 2.65
C LEU A 154 2.01 9.59 2.66
N ASP A 155 1.78 10.41 3.69
CA ASP A 155 0.62 11.29 3.77
C ASP A 155 0.55 12.26 2.58
N SER A 156 1.68 12.86 2.21
CA SER A 156 1.79 13.72 1.02
C SER A 156 1.50 12.97 -0.29
N CYS A 157 2.05 11.75 -0.45
CA CYS A 157 1.80 10.90 -1.61
C CYS A 157 0.32 10.53 -1.73
N GLU A 158 -0.27 10.06 -0.64
CA GLU A 158 -1.68 9.67 -0.62
C GLU A 158 -2.59 10.91 -0.70
N GLY A 159 -2.10 12.10 -0.34
CA GLY A 159 -2.88 13.33 -0.24
C GLY A 159 -3.82 13.29 0.95
N ALA A 160 -3.32 12.76 2.06
CA ALA A 160 -4.01 12.73 3.36
C ALA A 160 -3.83 14.04 4.14
N ASP A 161 -2.79 14.81 3.81
CA ASP A 161 -2.44 16.12 4.36
C ASP A 161 -3.19 17.28 3.68
N LEU A 162 -3.94 17.01 2.61
CA LEU A 162 -4.72 18.02 1.90
C LEU A 162 -5.96 18.45 2.68
N ALA A 163 -6.38 19.71 2.50
CA ALA A 163 -7.63 20.24 3.06
C ALA A 163 -8.88 19.43 2.64
N SER A 164 -8.83 18.81 1.46
CA SER A 164 -9.79 17.81 1.00
C SER A 164 -9.04 16.52 0.70
N PRO A 165 -8.94 15.60 1.68
CA PRO A 165 -8.06 14.45 1.56
C PRO A 165 -8.56 13.45 0.51
N ARG A 166 -7.62 12.88 -0.26
CA ARG A 166 -7.94 11.77 -1.18
C ARG A 166 -8.07 10.45 -0.41
N TYR A 167 -7.17 10.24 0.54
CA TYR A 167 -7.23 9.14 1.50
C TYR A 167 -7.16 9.67 2.92
N ARG A 168 -7.76 8.95 3.86
CA ARG A 168 -7.60 9.16 5.31
C ARG A 168 -6.83 8.00 5.90
N ARG A 169 -5.88 8.32 6.78
CA ARG A 169 -5.12 7.32 7.53
C ARG A 169 -5.86 7.00 8.82
N GLU A 170 -6.14 5.72 9.03
CA GLU A 170 -6.91 5.24 10.17
C GLU A 170 -6.27 3.97 10.75
N VAL A 171 -6.44 3.74 12.06
CA VAL A 171 -5.94 2.55 12.74
C VAL A 171 -6.87 1.37 12.42
N LEU A 172 -6.29 0.25 11.99
CA LEU A 172 -6.99 -1.01 11.78
C LEU A 172 -7.29 -1.71 13.11
N PRO A 173 -8.34 -2.54 13.18
CA PRO A 173 -8.55 -3.44 14.31
C PRO A 173 -7.31 -4.32 14.54
N ALA A 174 -6.88 -4.47 15.80
CA ALA A 174 -5.62 -5.17 16.12
C ALA A 174 -5.54 -6.60 15.56
N ALA A 175 -6.67 -7.33 15.51
CA ALA A 175 -6.74 -8.69 14.98
C ALA A 175 -6.74 -8.76 13.44
N ALA A 176 -6.83 -7.62 12.74
CA ALA A 176 -6.95 -7.58 11.28
C ALA A 176 -5.61 -7.83 10.58
N VAL A 177 -4.46 -7.64 11.22
CA VAL A 177 -3.15 -7.73 10.56
C VAL A 177 -2.21 -8.63 11.35
N THR A 178 -1.65 -9.62 10.67
CA THR A 178 -0.58 -10.49 11.19
C THR A 178 0.67 -10.28 10.35
N VAL A 179 1.70 -9.68 10.93
CA VAL A 179 3.01 -9.52 10.30
C VAL A 179 3.76 -10.85 10.38
N THR A 180 4.50 -11.19 9.32
CA THR A 180 5.34 -12.39 9.29
C THR A 180 6.48 -12.26 10.31
N GLY A 181 6.81 -13.34 11.02
CA GLY A 181 7.84 -13.34 12.06
C GLY A 181 7.27 -13.02 13.45
N GLU A 182 8.13 -12.56 14.36
CA GLU A 182 7.75 -12.32 15.76
C GLU A 182 7.41 -10.85 16.07
N VAL A 183 7.63 -9.95 15.11
CA VAL A 183 7.31 -8.53 15.31
C VAL A 183 5.80 -8.34 15.36
N LYS A 184 5.34 -7.76 16.47
CA LYS A 184 3.95 -7.40 16.71
C LYS A 184 3.87 -5.89 16.94
N PRO A 185 3.60 -5.10 15.89
CA PRO A 185 3.37 -3.68 16.07
C PRO A 185 2.19 -3.45 17.03
N PRO A 186 2.23 -2.41 17.88
CA PRO A 186 1.16 -2.12 18.84
C PRO A 186 -0.17 -1.74 18.15
N SER A 187 -0.07 -1.14 16.96
CA SER A 187 -1.18 -0.82 16.07
C SER A 187 -0.69 -0.89 14.62
N VAL A 188 -1.61 -1.06 13.67
CA VAL A 188 -1.33 -0.94 12.24
C VAL A 188 -2.30 0.07 11.66
N GLU A 189 -1.78 1.07 10.95
CA GLU A 189 -2.56 2.08 10.25
C GLU A 189 -2.75 1.71 8.78
N ALA A 190 -3.77 2.24 8.13
CA ALA A 190 -3.99 2.08 6.70
C ALA A 190 -4.64 3.32 6.11
N TYR A 191 -4.41 3.56 4.82
CA TYR A 191 -5.08 4.60 4.06
C TYR A 191 -6.41 4.09 3.51
N PHE A 192 -7.49 4.83 3.71
CA PHE A 192 -8.84 4.56 3.19
C PHE A 192 -9.30 5.68 2.27
N GLY A 193 -9.97 5.35 1.17
CA GLY A 193 -10.49 6.36 0.26
C GLY A 193 -11.43 7.35 0.96
N ALA A 194 -11.12 8.64 0.86
CA ALA A 194 -11.82 9.72 1.57
C ALA A 194 -12.62 10.65 0.63
N CYS A 195 -12.44 10.51 -0.68
CA CYS A 195 -13.17 11.28 -1.70
C CYS A 195 -13.91 10.38 -2.70
N ALA A 196 -14.77 10.97 -3.52
CA ALA A 196 -15.59 10.23 -4.49
C ALA A 196 -14.76 9.37 -5.46
N ASP A 197 -13.58 9.86 -5.87
CA ASP A 197 -12.65 9.18 -6.77
C ASP A 197 -11.83 8.07 -6.11
N ARG A 198 -11.99 7.88 -4.80
CA ARG A 198 -11.34 6.83 -4.02
C ARG A 198 -12.33 5.85 -3.39
N ARG A 199 -13.60 5.95 -3.76
CA ARG A 199 -14.60 4.95 -3.35
C ARG A 199 -14.30 3.60 -3.99
N PRO A 200 -14.63 2.48 -3.33
CA PRO A 200 -14.56 1.16 -3.94
C PRO A 200 -15.38 1.06 -5.23
N MET A 201 -14.78 0.50 -6.28
CA MET A 201 -15.45 0.21 -7.55
C MET A 201 -16.28 -1.06 -7.44
N LEU A 202 -17.49 -1.01 -8.01
CA LEU A 202 -18.39 -2.15 -8.13
C LEU A 202 -18.48 -2.63 -9.57
N ILE A 203 -18.45 -3.94 -9.77
CA ILE A 203 -18.83 -4.63 -11.02
C ILE A 203 -19.99 -5.54 -10.65
N ASP A 204 -21.13 -5.36 -11.30
CA ASP A 204 -22.37 -6.11 -11.02
C ASP A 204 -22.75 -6.12 -9.53
N GLY A 205 -22.61 -4.95 -8.89
CA GLY A 205 -22.91 -4.76 -7.47
C GLY A 205 -21.89 -5.38 -6.51
N ARG A 206 -20.79 -5.96 -7.00
CA ARG A 206 -19.73 -6.59 -6.20
C ARG A 206 -18.45 -5.77 -6.25
N MET A 207 -17.74 -5.72 -5.13
CA MET A 207 -16.44 -5.05 -5.05
C MET A 207 -15.44 -5.66 -6.03
N ALA A 208 -14.84 -4.83 -6.88
CA ALA A 208 -13.81 -5.25 -7.83
C ALA A 208 -12.46 -5.40 -7.11
N ARG A 209 -12.14 -6.61 -6.65
CA ARG A 209 -10.86 -6.89 -5.97
C ARG A 209 -9.67 -6.58 -6.85
N ALA A 210 -8.65 -5.97 -6.27
CA ALA A 210 -7.37 -5.68 -6.91
C ALA A 210 -6.42 -6.90 -6.86
N THR A 211 -6.95 -8.10 -7.08
CA THR A 211 -6.15 -9.33 -7.20
C THR A 211 -5.54 -9.52 -8.59
N LEU A 212 -5.91 -8.66 -9.55
CA LEU A 212 -5.44 -8.67 -10.93
C LEU A 212 -4.36 -7.60 -11.12
N THR A 213 -3.35 -7.90 -11.92
CA THR A 213 -2.25 -6.96 -12.25
C THR A 213 -2.71 -5.76 -13.11
N ILE A 214 -3.98 -5.74 -13.54
CA ILE A 214 -4.57 -4.67 -14.34
C ILE A 214 -6.00 -4.44 -13.85
N ALA A 215 -6.40 -3.17 -13.76
CA ALA A 215 -7.78 -2.82 -13.42
C ALA A 215 -8.75 -3.32 -14.50
N PRO A 216 -9.88 -3.94 -14.13
CA PRO A 216 -10.90 -4.27 -15.10
C PRO A 216 -11.45 -2.97 -15.72
N PRO A 217 -11.87 -3.02 -17.01
CA PRO A 217 -12.53 -1.89 -17.65
C PRO A 217 -13.78 -1.50 -16.85
N PRO A 218 -14.19 -0.21 -16.89
CA PRO A 218 -15.47 0.18 -16.28
C PRO A 218 -16.61 -0.66 -16.88
N PRO A 219 -17.67 -0.97 -16.12
CA PRO A 219 -18.86 -1.58 -16.71
C PRO A 219 -19.36 -0.70 -17.85
N GLU A 220 -19.69 -1.29 -18.99
CA GLU A 220 -20.33 -0.57 -20.09
C GLU A 220 -21.58 0.12 -19.52
N ARG A 221 -21.67 1.44 -19.68
CA ARG A 221 -22.94 2.13 -19.44
C ARG A 221 -23.88 1.65 -20.53
N GLY A 222 -24.70 0.64 -20.23
CA GLY A 222 -25.92 0.38 -20.99
C GLY A 222 -26.71 1.69 -21.13
N PRO A 223 -27.44 1.89 -22.23
CA PRO A 223 -28.07 3.18 -22.52
C PRO A 223 -28.99 3.57 -21.37
N LEU A 224 -28.57 4.55 -20.58
CA LEU A 224 -29.45 5.30 -19.71
C LEU A 224 -30.45 5.98 -20.64
N ALA A 225 -31.65 5.40 -20.72
CA ALA A 225 -32.78 6.03 -21.38
C ALA A 225 -32.92 7.43 -20.78
N ALA A 226 -32.61 8.44 -21.59
CA ALA A 226 -32.88 9.83 -21.28
C ALA A 226 -34.39 10.01 -21.14
N ARG A 227 -34.92 9.82 -19.93
CA ARG A 227 -36.21 10.40 -19.56
C ARG A 227 -35.96 11.86 -19.28
N SER A 228 -36.10 12.67 -20.33
CA SER A 228 -36.29 14.10 -20.22
C SER A 228 -37.49 14.36 -19.31
N LEU A 229 -37.24 14.73 -18.06
CA LEU A 229 -38.21 15.47 -17.27
C LEU A 229 -38.21 16.89 -17.82
N ARG A 230 -39.13 17.18 -18.75
CA ARG A 230 -39.59 18.55 -18.97
C ARG A 230 -40.50 18.88 -17.79
N LEU A 231 -40.00 19.72 -16.88
CA LEU A 231 -40.84 20.59 -16.08
C LEU A 231 -40.82 21.94 -16.81
N GLU A 232 -41.87 22.20 -17.57
CA GLU A 232 -42.22 23.56 -17.99
C GLU A 232 -43.45 23.93 -17.16
N ASP A 233 -43.19 24.68 -16.09
CA ASP A 233 -44.18 25.42 -15.34
C ASP A 233 -44.39 26.78 -16.04
N ASP A 234 -45.67 27.08 -16.25
CA ASP A 234 -46.32 28.38 -16.03
C ASP A 234 -45.84 29.61 -16.83
N GLU A 235 -46.55 29.90 -17.92
CA GLU A 235 -46.78 31.29 -18.35
C GLU A 235 -48.29 31.57 -18.49
N THR A 236 -48.73 32.43 -17.59
CA THR A 236 -49.95 33.25 -17.55
C THR A 236 -50.44 33.73 -18.92
N GLN A 237 -51.70 33.46 -19.24
CA GLN A 237 -52.48 34.22 -20.23
C GLN A 237 -53.38 35.24 -19.53
N SER A 238 -53.25 36.49 -19.95
CA SER A 238 -54.30 37.53 -19.89
C SER A 238 -55.19 37.45 -21.12
#